data_AF-A2BTX8-F1
#
_entry.id   AF-A2BTX8-F1
#
_cell.length_a   1.000
_cell.length_b   1.000
_cell.length_c   1.000
_cell.angle_alpha   90.00
_cell.angle_beta   90.00
_cell.angle_gamma   90.00
#
_symmetry.space_group_name_H-M   'P 1'
#
loop_
_entity.id
_entity.type
_entity.pdbx_description
1 polymer ?
#
loop_
_entity_poly.entity_id
_entity_poly.type
_entity_poly.pdbx_seq_one_letter_code
_entity_poly.pdbx_strand_id
1 'polypeptide(L)'
;MHINDAIFLEDLCPKFRLRQWRKSIHQFTGDSCIYCGKPSESIDHVIPRSQGGQSTTENCVPACLPCNGDKSNENALYWYRKQKFYDPRRAMAIRAWLDGDLRLAIRLLQWANPSFKDKTENYKIAENKYNTA
;
A
#
# COMPACT_ATOMS: atom_id res chain seq x y z
N MET A 1 -8.32 21.31 29.29
CA MET A 1 -7.50 20.13 29.59
C MET A 1 -7.39 19.36 28.28
N HIS A 2 -6.18 19.31 27.72
CA HIS A 2 -5.92 19.07 26.30
C HIS A 2 -6.33 17.67 25.85
N ILE A 3 -7.37 17.56 25.01
CA ILE A 3 -7.72 16.34 24.28
C ILE A 3 -6.55 15.86 23.41
N ASN A 4 -5.68 16.80 23.00
CA ASN A 4 -4.52 16.56 22.16
C ASN A 4 -3.38 15.77 22.84
N ASP A 5 -3.43 15.60 24.17
CA ASP A 5 -2.47 14.77 24.93
C ASP A 5 -3.04 13.39 25.30
N ALA A 6 -4.26 13.07 24.87
CA ALA A 6 -4.90 11.80 25.17
C ALA A 6 -4.25 10.68 24.33
N ILE A 7 -3.33 9.94 24.94
CA ILE A 7 -2.88 8.66 24.41
C ILE A 7 -4.02 7.65 24.64
N PHE A 8 -4.74 7.30 23.59
CA PHE A 8 -5.77 6.27 23.69
C PHE A 8 -5.09 4.92 23.98
N LEU A 9 -5.53 4.21 25.02
CA LEU A 9 -5.01 2.90 25.42
C LEU A 9 -5.01 1.87 24.27
N GLU A 10 -5.92 2.06 23.30
CA GLU A 10 -6.05 1.26 22.09
C GLU A 10 -4.85 1.45 21.14
N ASP A 11 -4.25 2.64 21.06
CA ASP A 11 -3.10 2.97 20.20
C ASP A 11 -1.76 2.45 20.76
N LEU A 12 -1.76 2.09 22.05
CA LEU A 12 -0.66 1.38 22.72
C LEU A 12 -0.69 -0.12 22.44
N CYS A 13 -1.82 -0.68 21.99
CA CYS A 13 -1.93 -2.10 21.67
C CYS A 13 -1.25 -2.43 20.33
N PRO A 14 -0.15 -3.21 20.31
CA PRO A 14 0.58 -3.49 19.07
C PRO A 14 -0.26 -4.16 17.98
N LYS A 15 -1.20 -5.03 18.37
CA LYS A 15 -2.10 -5.72 17.43
C LYS A 15 -3.04 -4.75 16.72
N PHE A 16 -3.54 -3.73 17.43
CA PHE A 16 -4.43 -2.73 16.85
C PHE A 16 -3.68 -1.83 15.88
N ARG A 17 -2.50 -1.34 16.27
CA ARG A 17 -1.60 -0.56 15.40
C ARG A 17 -1.26 -1.30 14.11
N LEU A 18 -0.89 -2.59 14.21
CA LEU A 18 -0.60 -3.41 13.03
C LEU A 18 -1.82 -3.56 12.12
N ARG A 19 -3.02 -3.75 12.68
CA ARG A 19 -4.26 -3.83 11.90
C ARG A 19 -4.56 -2.52 11.17
N GLN A 20 -4.39 -1.38 11.84
CA GLN A 20 -4.56 -0.07 11.22
C GLN A 20 -3.55 0.18 10.11
N TRP A 21 -2.27 -0.13 10.33
CA TRP A 21 -1.22 -0.01 9.33
C TRP A 21 -1.47 -0.89 8.09
N ARG A 22 -1.92 -2.14 8.31
CA ARG A 22 -2.33 -3.00 7.19
C ARG A 22 -3.49 -2.39 6.41
N LYS A 23 -4.48 -1.83 7.10
CA LYS A 23 -5.62 -1.16 6.46
C LYS A 23 -5.18 0.06 5.66
N SER A 24 -4.24 0.87 6.17
CA SER A 24 -3.76 2.05 5.46
C SER A 24 -3.05 1.70 4.15
N ILE A 25 -2.33 0.58 4.10
CA ILE A 25 -1.67 0.11 2.85
C ILE A 25 -2.69 -0.12 1.72
N HIS A 26 -3.83 -0.76 2.02
CA HIS A 26 -4.90 -0.95 1.04
C HIS A 26 -5.55 0.38 0.61
N GLN A 27 -5.70 1.31 1.55
CA GLN A 27 -6.37 2.59 1.31
C GLN A 27 -5.59 3.49 0.34
N PHE A 28 -4.26 3.47 0.36
CA PHE A 28 -3.43 4.24 -0.59
C PHE A 28 -3.74 3.94 -2.05
N THR A 29 -4.16 2.72 -2.37
CA THR A 29 -4.50 2.33 -3.75
C THR A 29 -6.00 2.19 -3.99
N GLY A 30 -6.83 2.69 -3.09
CA GLY A 30 -8.28 2.55 -3.19
C GLY A 30 -8.73 1.08 -3.18
N ASP A 31 -8.07 0.24 -2.38
CA ASP A 31 -8.28 -1.21 -2.29
C ASP A 31 -7.96 -1.97 -3.58
N SER A 32 -7.01 -1.47 -4.38
CA SER A 32 -6.58 -2.10 -5.64
C SER A 32 -5.20 -2.74 -5.52
N CYS A 33 -5.05 -3.92 -6.12
CA CYS A 33 -3.80 -4.63 -6.28
C CYS A 33 -2.82 -3.78 -7.11
N ILE A 34 -1.61 -3.57 -6.58
CA ILE A 34 -0.58 -2.77 -7.25
C ILE A 34 -0.14 -3.41 -8.57
N TYR A 35 -0.18 -4.75 -8.66
CA TYR A 35 0.28 -5.52 -9.81
C TYR A 35 -0.73 -5.53 -10.96
N CYS A 36 -1.96 -5.95 -10.71
CA CYS A 36 -2.97 -6.19 -11.76
C CYS A 36 -4.16 -5.24 -11.73
N GLY A 37 -4.31 -4.43 -10.67
CA GLY A 37 -5.43 -3.48 -10.53
C GLY A 37 -6.76 -4.09 -10.10
N LYS A 38 -6.87 -5.41 -9.91
CA LYS A 38 -8.03 -6.06 -9.29
C LYS A 38 -8.12 -5.74 -7.79
N PRO A 39 -9.25 -6.00 -7.09
CA PRO A 39 -9.34 -5.76 -5.66
C PRO A 39 -8.20 -6.42 -4.86
N SER A 40 -7.61 -5.68 -3.93
CA SER A 40 -6.56 -6.19 -3.04
C SER A 40 -7.17 -6.85 -1.81
N GLU A 41 -6.60 -7.98 -1.41
CA GLU A 41 -7.09 -8.82 -0.30
C GLU A 41 -5.99 -9.13 0.71
N SER A 42 -4.73 -8.91 0.30
CA SER A 42 -3.54 -9.24 1.07
C SER A 42 -2.49 -8.14 0.93
N ILE A 43 -1.46 -8.21 1.77
CA ILE A 43 -0.28 -7.35 1.67
C ILE A 43 0.87 -8.25 1.30
N ASP A 44 1.59 -7.85 0.27
CA ASP A 44 2.78 -8.54 -0.24
C ASP A 44 4.03 -7.71 0.03
N HIS A 45 5.15 -8.40 0.17
CA HIS A 45 6.47 -7.79 0.31
C HIS A 45 7.16 -7.71 -1.06
N VAL A 46 7.46 -6.50 -1.52
CA VAL A 46 8.13 -6.24 -2.81
C VAL A 46 9.47 -6.99 -2.87
N ILE A 47 10.28 -6.80 -1.84
CA ILE A 47 11.42 -7.64 -1.50
C ILE A 47 10.91 -8.70 -0.50
N PRO A 48 10.91 -9.99 -0.84
CA PRO A 48 10.34 -11.02 0.01
C PRO A 48 11.11 -11.16 1.34
N ARG A 49 10.41 -11.55 2.40
CA ARG A 49 11.02 -11.73 3.74
C ARG A 49 12.16 -12.74 3.74
N SER A 50 12.06 -13.78 2.92
CA SER A 50 13.12 -14.79 2.73
C SER A 50 14.42 -14.21 2.17
N GLN A 51 14.37 -13.03 1.56
CA GLN A 51 15.53 -12.27 1.06
C GLN A 51 15.84 -11.04 1.93
N GLY A 52 15.34 -11.01 3.17
CA GLY A 52 15.62 -9.93 4.12
C GLY A 52 14.69 -8.71 4.02
N GLY A 53 13.63 -8.78 3.21
CA GLY A 53 12.66 -7.70 3.10
C GLY A 53 11.92 -7.41 4.41
N GLN A 54 11.92 -6.16 4.84
CA GLN A 54 11.30 -5.71 6.08
C GLN A 54 9.81 -5.44 5.90
N SER A 55 9.03 -5.46 6.98
CA SER A 55 7.62 -5.07 6.98
C SER A 55 7.47 -3.57 7.20
N THR A 56 7.91 -2.77 6.23
CA THR A 56 7.76 -1.31 6.22
C THR A 56 6.77 -0.88 5.15
N THR A 57 6.28 0.36 5.22
CA THR A 57 5.32 0.88 4.25
C THR A 57 5.90 0.84 2.83
N GLU A 58 7.19 1.09 2.67
CA GLU A 58 7.90 1.11 1.37
C GLU A 58 8.03 -0.30 0.77
N ASN A 59 8.18 -1.33 1.61
CA ASN A 59 8.33 -2.69 1.11
C ASN A 59 6.99 -3.48 1.08
N CYS A 60 5.94 -2.97 1.72
CA CYS A 60 4.64 -3.64 1.78
C CYS A 60 3.61 -2.97 0.87
N VAL A 61 3.11 -3.72 -0.10
CA VAL A 61 2.16 -3.25 -1.12
C VAL A 61 0.84 -4.03 -1.09
N PRO A 62 -0.28 -3.41 -1.48
CA PRO A 62 -1.55 -4.10 -1.57
C PRO A 62 -1.57 -5.04 -2.79
N ALA A 63 -1.97 -6.30 -2.56
CA ALA A 63 -2.01 -7.34 -3.58
C ALA A 63 -3.27 -8.21 -3.46
N CYS A 64 -3.78 -8.68 -4.60
CA CYS A 64 -4.79 -9.75 -4.61
C CYS A 64 -4.14 -11.11 -4.29
N LEU A 65 -4.94 -12.06 -3.80
CA LEU A 65 -4.44 -13.40 -3.45
C LEU A 65 -3.76 -14.12 -4.63
N PRO A 66 -4.29 -14.07 -5.88
CA PRO A 66 -3.64 -14.75 -7.00
C PRO A 66 -2.25 -14.19 -7.34
N CYS A 67 -2.08 -12.87 -7.38
CA CYS A 67 -0.78 -12.26 -7.68
C CYS A 67 0.24 -12.53 -6.57
N ASN A 68 -0.18 -12.39 -5.30
CA ASN A 68 0.69 -12.64 -4.16
C ASN A 68 1.13 -14.12 -4.11
N GLY A 69 0.20 -15.05 -4.32
CA GLY A 69 0.49 -16.48 -4.37
C GLY A 69 1.42 -16.86 -5.52
N ASP A 70 1.20 -16.32 -6.72
CA ASP A 70 2.04 -16.58 -7.90
C ASP A 70 3.46 -16.03 -7.73
N LYS A 71 3.60 -14.83 -7.15
CA LYS A 71 4.91 -14.23 -6.83
C LYS A 71 5.65 -15.04 -5.77
N SER A 72 4.95 -15.48 -4.73
CA SER A 72 5.55 -16.26 -3.63
C SER A 72 6.80 -15.55 -3.07
N ASN A 73 7.92 -16.27 -2.98
CA ASN A 73 9.20 -15.81 -2.45
C ASN A 73 10.11 -15.13 -3.49
N GLU A 74 9.59 -14.75 -4.65
CA GLU A 74 10.35 -14.04 -5.67
C GLU A 74 10.32 -12.52 -5.43
N ASN A 75 11.34 -11.81 -5.92
CA ASN A 75 11.33 -10.35 -5.93
C ASN A 75 10.22 -9.83 -6.86
N ALA A 76 9.38 -8.93 -6.38
CA ALA A 76 8.21 -8.45 -7.11
C ALA A 76 8.54 -7.86 -8.47
N LEU A 77 9.61 -7.06 -8.59
CA LEU A 77 9.97 -6.40 -9.85
C LEU A 77 10.43 -7.42 -10.90
N TYR A 78 11.14 -8.46 -10.48
CA TYR A 78 11.58 -9.54 -11.37
C TYR A 78 10.39 -10.43 -11.78
N TRP A 79 9.58 -10.83 -10.80
CA TRP A 79 8.36 -11.60 -11.04
C TRP A 79 7.39 -10.88 -11.99
N TYR A 80 7.10 -9.59 -11.72
CA TYR A 80 6.10 -8.81 -12.44
C TYR A 80 6.43 -8.65 -13.92
N ARG A 81 7.71 -8.55 -14.28
CA ARG A 81 8.18 -8.47 -15.67
C ARG A 81 7.82 -9.69 -16.52
N LYS A 82 7.62 -10.86 -15.90
CA LYS A 82 7.26 -12.10 -16.59
C LYS A 82 5.74 -12.27 -16.79
N GLN A 83 4.94 -11.38 -16.21
CA GLN A 83 3.49 -11.51 -16.20
C GLN A 83 2.87 -11.07 -17.53
N LYS A 84 1.80 -11.76 -17.94
CA LYS A 84 1.06 -11.42 -19.17
C LYS A 84 0.40 -10.04 -19.13
N PHE A 85 0.12 -9.54 -17.93
CA PHE A 85 -0.47 -8.22 -17.66
C PHE A 85 0.57 -7.19 -17.22
N TYR A 86 1.84 -7.40 -17.57
CA TYR A 86 2.90 -6.44 -17.28
C TYR A 86 2.59 -5.07 -17.89
N ASP A 87 2.72 -4.02 -17.06
CA ASP A 87 2.63 -2.63 -17.48
C ASP A 87 3.86 -1.88 -16.95
N PRO A 88 4.66 -1.22 -17.82
CA PRO A 88 5.84 -0.48 -17.39
C PRO A 88 5.50 0.65 -16.40
N ARG A 89 4.33 1.27 -16.49
CA ARG A 89 3.89 2.34 -15.57
C ARG A 89 3.66 1.78 -14.17
N ARG A 90 3.07 0.58 -14.05
CA ARG A 90 2.92 -0.11 -12.77
C ARG A 90 4.25 -0.57 -12.20
N ALA A 91 5.17 -1.03 -13.05
CA ALA A 91 6.52 -1.36 -12.61
C ALA A 91 7.25 -0.14 -12.04
N MET A 92 7.11 1.02 -12.70
CA MET A 92 7.60 2.30 -12.17
C MET A 92 6.90 2.68 -10.86
N ALA A 93 5.61 2.45 -10.73
CA ALA A 93 4.87 2.72 -9.50
C ALA A 93 5.36 1.88 -8.33
N ILE A 94 5.61 0.58 -8.54
CA ILE A 94 6.18 -0.33 -7.52
C ILE A 94 7.56 0.16 -7.09
N ARG A 95 8.37 0.65 -8.04
CA ARG A 95 9.69 1.20 -7.73
C ARG A 95 9.60 2.49 -6.92
N ALA A 96 8.77 3.43 -7.34
CA ALA A 96 8.53 4.68 -6.61
C ALA A 96 8.01 4.40 -5.18
N TRP A 97 7.14 3.41 -5.02
CA TRP A 97 6.66 2.97 -3.71
C TRP A 97 7.80 2.44 -2.83
N LEU A 98 8.68 1.60 -3.39
CA LEU A 98 9.85 1.07 -2.70
C LEU A 98 10.86 2.15 -2.29
N ASP A 99 10.96 3.21 -3.10
CA ASP A 99 11.80 4.38 -2.81
C ASP A 99 11.13 5.36 -1.82
N GLY A 100 9.89 5.11 -1.41
CA GLY A 100 9.11 5.94 -0.47
C GLY A 100 8.36 7.11 -1.12
N ASP A 101 8.44 7.28 -2.44
CA ASP A 101 7.68 8.30 -3.18
C ASP A 101 6.25 7.81 -3.51
N LEU A 102 5.42 7.75 -2.47
CA LEU A 102 4.02 7.32 -2.59
C LEU A 102 3.21 8.21 -3.52
N ARG A 103 3.54 9.51 -3.61
CA ARG A 103 2.82 10.45 -4.48
C ARG A 103 3.03 10.10 -5.94
N LEU A 104 4.28 9.86 -6.34
CA LEU A 104 4.59 9.41 -7.70
C LEU A 104 4.01 8.02 -7.97
N ALA A 105 4.12 7.10 -7.02
CA ALA A 105 3.55 5.76 -7.15
C ALA A 105 2.04 5.80 -7.44
N ILE A 106 1.27 6.54 -6.65
CA ILE A 106 -0.18 6.68 -6.83
C ILE A 106 -0.50 7.31 -8.20
N ARG A 107 0.24 8.35 -8.60
CA ARG A 107 0.02 9.01 -9.89
C ARG A 107 0.26 8.08 -11.07
N LEU A 108 1.30 7.25 -11.02
CA LEU A 108 1.60 6.25 -12.04
C LEU A 108 0.52 5.16 -12.10
N LEU A 109 -0.03 4.75 -10.96
CA LEU A 109 -1.15 3.79 -10.91
C LEU A 109 -2.43 4.35 -11.54
N GLN A 110 -2.74 5.63 -11.31
CA GLN A 110 -3.86 6.33 -11.94
C GLN A 110 -3.72 6.37 -13.47
N TRP A 111 -2.50 6.60 -13.98
CA TRP A 111 -2.25 6.57 -15.42
C TRP A 111 -2.29 5.16 -16.02
N ALA A 112 -1.92 4.13 -15.24
CA ALA A 112 -1.99 2.74 -15.67
C ALA A 112 -3.43 2.21 -15.72
N ASN A 113 -4.34 2.76 -14.91
CA ASN A 113 -5.76 2.41 -14.93
C ASN A 113 -6.61 3.66 -14.66
N PRO A 114 -7.26 4.27 -15.67
CA PRO A 114 -8.09 5.47 -15.48
C PRO A 114 -9.28 5.25 -14.54
N SER A 115 -9.73 4.01 -14.36
CA SER A 115 -10.79 3.64 -13.40
C SER A 115 -10.30 3.55 -11.95
N PHE A 116 -9.02 3.83 -11.69
CA PHE A 116 -8.43 3.86 -10.34
C PHE A 116 -9.02 5.04 -9.55
N LYS A 117 -9.91 4.72 -8.60
CA LYS A 117 -10.52 5.72 -7.73
C LYS A 117 -9.51 6.15 -6.68
N ASP A 118 -9.07 7.40 -6.79
CA ASP A 118 -8.30 8.03 -5.73
C ASP A 118 -9.19 8.26 -4.51
N LYS A 119 -8.97 7.48 -3.43
CA LYS A 119 -9.68 7.68 -2.16
C LYS A 119 -8.94 8.62 -1.21
N THR A 120 -7.87 9.31 -1.66
CA THR A 120 -7.08 10.21 -0.80
C THR A 120 -7.86 11.41 -0.26
N GLU A 121 -9.03 11.76 -0.82
CA GLU A 121 -9.91 12.79 -0.24
C GLU A 121 -10.32 12.50 1.22
N ASN A 122 -10.36 11.23 1.62
CA ASN A 122 -10.70 10.86 3.00
C ASN A 122 -9.61 11.21 4.02
N TYR A 123 -8.35 11.38 3.60
CA TYR A 123 -7.25 11.74 4.50
C TYR A 123 -7.23 13.22 4.84
N LYS A 124 -7.64 14.10 3.92
CA LYS A 124 -7.84 15.53 4.21
C LYS A 124 -8.95 15.77 5.23
N ILE A 125 -9.98 14.92 5.25
CA ILE A 125 -11.08 14.99 6.22
C ILE A 125 -10.65 14.42 7.58
N ALA A 126 -9.85 13.35 7.59
CA ALA A 126 -9.31 12.78 8.82
C ALA A 126 -8.36 13.77 9.52
N GLU A 127 -7.40 14.36 8.81
CA GLU A 127 -6.51 15.39 9.38
C GLU A 127 -7.28 16.63 9.88
N ASN A 128 -8.31 17.08 9.14
CA ASN A 128 -9.13 18.20 9.60
C ASN A 128 -9.92 17.91 10.88
N LYS A 129 -10.43 16.68 11.08
CA LYS A 129 -11.15 16.31 12.31
C LYS A 129 -10.25 16.28 13.56
N TYR A 130 -8.95 16.06 13.40
CA TYR A 130 -7.98 16.12 14.50
C TYR A 130 -7.38 17.54 14.70
N ASN A 131 -7.47 18.42 13.70
CA ASN A 131 -6.95 19.79 13.76
C ASN A 131 -8.00 20.86 14.10
N THR A 132 -9.30 20.52 14.17
CA THR A 132 -10.39 21.45 14.55
C THR A 132 -10.96 21.19 15.95
N ALA A 133 -10.16 20.65 16.88
CA ALA A 133 -10.53 20.42 18.28
C ALA A 133 -9.57 21.14 19.25
#